data_AF-A0A451C3R2-F1
#
_entry.id   AF-A0A451C3R2-F1
#
_cell.length_a   1.000
_cell.length_b   1.000
_cell.length_c   1.000
_cell.angle_alpha   90.00
_cell.angle_beta   90.00
_cell.angle_gamma   90.00
#
_symmetry.space_group_name_H-M   'P 1'
#
loop_
_entity.id
_entity.type
_entity.pdbx_description
1 polymer ?
#
loop_
_entity_poly.entity_id
_entity_poly.type
_entity_poly.pdbx_seq_one_letter_code
_entity_poly.pdbx_strand_id
1 'polypeptide(L)'
;MAHLHINYETVEPYPAKLESTATEPAHYRVEKMRHAKIKENGKSVKDPATIIYNHRITVKDIPPEAHRYIVNGKSAIDWVIERQCIKTDKASHITNDANDYAIQTMNNPKYPLELLLRVITVNLESMRIVDELPGLDIAET
;
A
#
# COMPACT_ATOMS: atom_id res chain seq x y z
N MET A 1 18.61 6.01 0.36
CA MET A 1 17.51 5.28 1.03
C MET A 1 16.74 6.13 2.05
N ALA A 2 17.40 6.80 3.00
CA ALA A 2 16.72 7.60 4.05
C ALA A 2 15.77 8.67 3.50
N HIS A 3 16.19 9.43 2.48
CA HIS A 3 15.37 10.45 1.84
C HIS A 3 14.03 9.91 1.30
N LEU A 4 14.04 8.71 0.70
CA LEU A 4 12.84 8.07 0.15
C LEU A 4 11.83 7.72 1.25
N HIS A 5 12.31 7.25 2.42
CA HIS A 5 11.46 6.78 3.51
C HIS A 5 10.97 7.90 4.42
N ILE A 6 11.68 9.03 4.50
CA ILE A 6 11.20 10.23 5.19
C ILE A 6 10.07 10.89 4.37
N ASN A 7 10.20 10.86 3.04
CA ASN A 7 9.30 11.56 2.13
C ASN A 7 8.29 10.64 1.43
N TYR A 8 8.05 9.44 1.96
CA TYR A 8 7.24 8.38 1.32
C TYR A 8 5.83 8.86 0.91
N GLU A 9 5.26 9.81 1.65
CA GLU A 9 3.93 10.38 1.39
C GLU A 9 3.91 11.40 0.24
N THR A 10 5.08 11.82 -0.26
CA THR A 10 5.23 12.86 -1.29
C THR A 10 5.90 12.37 -2.58
N VAL A 11 6.35 11.10 -2.59
CA VAL A 11 6.88 10.46 -3.80
C VAL A 11 5.79 10.42 -4.88
N GLU A 12 6.20 10.42 -6.15
CA GLU A 12 5.27 10.23 -7.27
C GLU A 12 4.52 8.89 -7.13
N PRO A 13 3.18 8.88 -7.20
CA PRO A 13 2.39 7.66 -7.13
C PRO A 13 2.78 6.67 -8.25
N TYR A 14 2.84 5.39 -7.92
CA TYR A 14 3.06 4.36 -8.93
C TYR A 14 1.94 4.41 -9.98
N PRO A 15 2.27 4.40 -11.30
CA PRO A 15 1.29 4.49 -12.38
C PRO A 15 0.55 3.14 -12.58
N ALA A 16 -0.13 2.67 -11.54
CA ALA A 16 -0.90 1.44 -11.57
C ALA A 16 -2.09 1.54 -12.54
N LYS A 17 -2.52 0.39 -13.05
CA LYS A 17 -3.78 0.29 -13.76
C LYS A 17 -4.93 0.39 -12.75
N LEU A 18 -5.71 1.46 -12.83
CA LEU A 18 -6.87 1.68 -11.98
C LEU A 18 -8.17 1.35 -12.73
N GLU A 19 -8.89 0.33 -12.27
CA GLU A 19 -10.29 0.13 -12.66
C GLU A 19 -11.16 0.88 -11.66
N SER A 20 -11.78 1.98 -12.09
CA SER A 20 -12.46 2.90 -11.21
C SER A 20 -13.76 3.44 -11.81
N THR A 21 -14.82 3.44 -11.00
CA THR A 21 -16.07 4.17 -11.27
C THR A 21 -16.20 5.42 -10.40
N ALA A 22 -15.13 5.82 -9.71
CA ALA A 22 -15.12 6.96 -8.80
C ALA A 22 -15.09 8.29 -9.57
N THR A 23 -16.18 9.05 -9.48
CA THR A 23 -16.32 10.40 -10.09
C THR A 23 -16.29 11.55 -9.10
N GLU A 24 -16.39 11.28 -7.79
CA GLU A 24 -16.60 12.28 -6.74
C GLU A 24 -15.63 12.03 -5.58
N PRO A 25 -15.27 13.05 -4.79
CA PRO A 25 -14.32 12.87 -3.68
C PRO A 25 -14.77 11.80 -2.66
N ALA A 26 -16.07 11.70 -2.39
CA ALA A 26 -16.62 10.69 -1.47
C ALA A 26 -16.41 9.24 -1.95
N HIS A 27 -16.25 9.02 -3.26
CA HIS A 27 -16.01 7.69 -3.84
C HIS A 27 -14.63 7.12 -3.49
N TYR A 28 -13.72 7.94 -2.99
CA TYR A 28 -12.40 7.52 -2.53
C TYR A 28 -12.37 7.09 -1.06
N ARG A 29 -13.52 7.08 -0.37
CA ARG A 29 -13.58 6.57 1.00
C ARG A 29 -13.14 5.11 1.07
N VAL A 30 -12.21 4.81 1.98
CA VAL A 30 -11.76 3.44 2.26
C VAL A 30 -12.53 2.87 3.46
N GLU A 31 -13.02 1.65 3.33
CA GLU A 31 -13.54 0.88 4.46
C GLU A 31 -12.51 -0.15 4.93
N LYS A 32 -12.13 -1.04 4.01
CA LYS A 32 -11.10 -2.05 4.23
C LYS A 32 -10.57 -2.55 2.90
N MET A 33 -9.32 -2.22 2.61
CA MET A 33 -8.62 -2.75 1.44
C MET A 33 -8.37 -4.25 1.62
N ARG A 34 -8.23 -4.96 0.49
CA ARG A 34 -7.84 -6.37 0.50
C ARG A 34 -7.20 -6.76 -0.82
N HIS A 35 -6.29 -7.72 -0.78
CA HIS A 35 -5.88 -8.44 -1.98
C HIS A 35 -7.09 -9.14 -2.61
N ALA A 36 -7.14 -9.16 -3.93
CA ALA A 36 -8.05 -10.05 -4.62
C ALA A 36 -7.68 -11.51 -4.31
N LYS A 37 -8.56 -12.42 -4.70
CA LYS A 37 -8.32 -13.85 -4.51
C LYS A 37 -8.34 -14.55 -5.86
N ILE A 38 -7.34 -15.37 -6.09
CA ILE A 38 -7.25 -16.26 -7.25
C ILE A 38 -7.35 -17.71 -6.80
N LYS A 39 -7.67 -18.61 -7.74
CA LYS A 39 -7.66 -20.04 -7.49
C LYS A 39 -6.31 -20.61 -7.91
N GLU A 40 -5.61 -21.20 -6.97
CA GLU A 40 -4.38 -21.94 -7.21
C GLU A 40 -4.54 -23.34 -6.61
N ASN A 41 -4.39 -24.38 -7.44
CA ASN A 41 -4.56 -25.78 -7.02
C ASN A 41 -5.88 -26.05 -6.25
N GLY A 42 -6.97 -25.43 -6.70
CA GLY A 42 -8.31 -25.56 -6.08
C GLY A 42 -8.49 -24.79 -4.77
N LYS A 43 -7.43 -24.13 -4.25
CA LYS A 43 -7.50 -23.29 -3.04
C LYS A 43 -7.57 -21.81 -3.42
N SER A 44 -8.26 -21.03 -2.59
CA SER A 44 -8.33 -19.59 -2.75
C SER A 44 -7.12 -18.95 -2.07
N VAL A 45 -6.22 -18.38 -2.87
CA VAL A 45 -5.00 -17.72 -2.41
C VAL A 45 -5.07 -16.22 -2.73
N LYS A 46 -4.25 -15.43 -2.04
CA LYS A 46 -4.15 -13.98 -2.29
C LYS A 46 -3.53 -13.74 -3.66
N ASP A 47 -4.10 -12.82 -4.42
CA ASP A 47 -3.49 -12.28 -5.64
C ASP A 47 -2.68 -11.02 -5.29
N PRO A 48 -1.34 -11.08 -5.30
CA PRO A 48 -0.51 -9.92 -4.99
C PRO A 48 -0.56 -8.83 -6.08
N ALA A 49 -1.04 -9.14 -7.28
CA ALA A 49 -1.09 -8.19 -8.40
C ALA A 49 -2.32 -7.27 -8.34
N THR A 50 -3.31 -7.61 -7.52
CA THR A 50 -4.60 -6.91 -7.48
C THR A 50 -5.03 -6.55 -6.06
N ILE A 51 -5.22 -5.26 -5.80
CA ILE A 51 -5.78 -4.74 -4.55
C ILE A 51 -7.16 -4.16 -4.80
N ILE A 52 -8.16 -4.70 -4.11
CA ILE A 52 -9.50 -4.12 -4.04
C ILE A 52 -9.46 -3.03 -2.97
N TYR A 53 -9.47 -1.77 -3.41
CA TYR A 53 -9.44 -0.61 -2.52
C TYR A 53 -10.80 -0.41 -1.84
N ASN A 54 -11.86 -0.36 -2.63
CA ASN A 54 -13.25 -0.35 -2.17
C ASN A 54 -14.17 -0.94 -3.25
N HIS A 55 -15.50 -0.77 -3.15
CA HIS A 55 -16.45 -1.30 -4.14
C HIS A 55 -16.39 -0.61 -5.51
N ARG A 56 -15.69 0.53 -5.63
CA ARG A 56 -15.60 1.34 -6.86
C ARG A 56 -14.24 1.31 -7.52
N ILE A 57 -13.18 1.08 -6.74
CA ILE A 57 -11.78 1.23 -7.16
C ILE A 57 -11.04 -0.07 -6.93
N THR A 58 -10.38 -0.57 -7.98
CA THR A 58 -9.46 -1.71 -7.94
C THR A 58 -8.14 -1.31 -8.58
N VAL A 59 -7.04 -1.57 -7.87
CA VAL A 59 -5.66 -1.38 -8.34
C VAL A 59 -5.19 -2.71 -8.93
N LYS A 60 -4.73 -2.70 -10.18
CA LYS A 60 -4.27 -3.87 -10.93
C LYS A 60 -2.84 -3.73 -11.40
N ASP A 61 -2.28 -4.86 -11.83
CA ASP A 61 -0.97 -4.99 -12.44
C ASP A 61 0.16 -4.48 -11.53
N ILE A 62 0.04 -4.76 -10.22
CA ILE A 62 1.08 -4.48 -9.24
C ILE A 62 2.22 -5.50 -9.45
N PRO A 63 3.47 -5.04 -9.67
CA PRO A 63 4.60 -5.93 -9.89
C PRO A 63 4.90 -6.75 -8.63
N PRO A 64 5.20 -8.06 -8.74
CA PRO A 64 5.55 -8.91 -7.60
C PRO A 64 6.69 -8.35 -6.75
N GLU A 65 7.65 -7.67 -7.38
CA GLU A 65 8.81 -7.03 -6.74
C GLU A 65 8.42 -6.00 -5.69
N ALA A 66 7.26 -5.34 -5.85
CA ALA A 66 6.77 -4.36 -4.89
C ALA A 66 6.42 -4.98 -3.52
N HIS A 67 6.31 -6.31 -3.43
CA HIS A 67 6.08 -7.03 -2.18
C HIS A 67 7.37 -7.50 -1.49
N ARG A 68 8.54 -7.39 -2.15
CA ARG A 68 9.84 -7.81 -1.59
C ARG A 68 10.29 -6.97 -0.40
N TYR A 69 9.86 -5.71 -0.33
CA TYR A 69 10.23 -4.81 0.76
C TYR A 69 9.42 -5.12 2.04
N ILE A 70 10.04 -5.88 2.94
CA ILE A 70 9.45 -6.34 4.20
C ILE A 70 9.91 -5.48 5.37
N VAL A 71 8.96 -4.97 6.16
CA VAL A 71 9.21 -4.25 7.41
C VAL A 71 8.46 -4.97 8.53
N ASN A 72 9.17 -5.39 9.58
CA ASN A 72 8.58 -6.07 10.73
C ASN A 72 7.69 -7.29 10.36
N GLY A 73 8.18 -8.12 9.43
CA GLY A 73 7.53 -9.38 9.03
C GLY A 73 6.35 -9.26 8.05
N LYS A 74 6.04 -8.06 7.54
CA LYS A 74 5.02 -7.84 6.49
C LYS A 74 5.55 -6.93 5.39
N SER A 75 5.02 -7.08 4.17
CA SER A 75 5.24 -6.11 3.10
C SER A 75 4.75 -4.74 3.52
N ALA A 76 5.45 -3.67 3.13
CA ALA A 76 4.97 -2.31 3.39
C ALA A 76 3.59 -2.06 2.76
N ILE A 77 3.25 -2.73 1.65
CA ILE A 77 1.90 -2.70 1.06
C ILE A 77 0.87 -3.31 2.02
N ASP A 78 1.19 -4.45 2.65
CA ASP A 78 0.30 -5.09 3.62
C ASP A 78 0.08 -4.21 4.86
N TRP A 79 1.10 -3.44 5.27
CA TRP A 79 0.95 -2.45 6.33
C TRP A 79 -0.05 -1.35 5.95
N VAL A 80 0.00 -0.84 4.72
CA VAL A 80 -0.98 0.15 4.24
C VAL A 80 -2.38 -0.44 4.23
N ILE A 81 -2.56 -1.64 3.67
CA ILE A 81 -3.85 -2.35 3.62
C ILE A 81 -4.46 -2.52 5.02
N GLU A 82 -3.62 -2.85 6.01
CA GLU A 82 -4.06 -3.07 7.39
C GLU A 82 -4.37 -1.76 8.13
N ARG A 83 -3.57 -0.71 7.93
CA ARG A 83 -3.68 0.55 8.68
C ARG A 83 -4.70 1.51 8.08
N GLN A 84 -4.82 1.55 6.75
CA GLN A 84 -5.77 2.39 6.04
C GLN A 84 -7.15 1.71 5.97
N CYS A 85 -7.79 1.57 7.12
CA CYS A 85 -9.13 1.01 7.25
C CYS A 85 -9.94 1.73 8.34
N ILE A 86 -11.24 1.43 8.38
CA ILE A 86 -12.10 1.79 9.50
C ILE A 86 -12.07 0.64 10.51
N LYS A 87 -11.67 0.93 11.74
CA LYS A 87 -11.60 -0.06 12.82
C LYS A 87 -12.10 0.51 14.13
N THR A 88 -13.10 -0.16 14.70
CA THR A 88 -13.56 0.11 16.06
C THR A 88 -12.90 -0.85 17.03
N ASP A 89 -12.23 -0.30 18.05
CA ASP A 89 -11.74 -1.11 19.16
C ASP A 89 -12.91 -1.56 20.04
N LYS A 90 -12.94 -2.86 20.37
CA LYS A 90 -14.09 -3.45 21.08
C LYS A 90 -14.13 -3.07 22.56
N ALA A 91 -12.98 -2.81 23.17
CA ALA A 91 -12.89 -2.53 24.60
C ALA A 91 -13.22 -1.07 24.91
N SER A 92 -12.69 -0.14 24.10
CA SER A 92 -12.88 1.30 24.27
C SER A 92 -14.06 1.86 23.47
N HIS A 93 -14.58 1.13 22.49
CA HIS A 93 -15.56 1.60 21.50
C HIS A 93 -15.08 2.78 20.64
N ILE A 94 -13.78 3.11 20.68
CA ILE A 94 -13.20 4.18 19.86
C ILE A 94 -13.05 3.67 18.43
N THR A 95 -13.59 4.44 17.48
CA THR A 95 -13.44 4.17 16.05
C THR A 95 -12.28 4.98 15.50
N ASN A 96 -11.33 4.27 14.89
CA ASN A 96 -10.29 4.85 14.06
C ASN A 96 -10.74 4.77 12.60
N ASP A 97 -11.00 5.93 12.00
CA ASP A 97 -11.34 6.06 10.58
C ASP A 97 -10.18 6.75 9.85
N ALA A 98 -9.46 6.01 9.02
CA ALA A 98 -8.34 6.54 8.25
C ALA A 98 -8.71 7.70 7.30
N ASN A 99 -9.99 7.81 6.92
CA ASN A 99 -10.47 8.88 6.06
C ASN A 99 -10.56 10.23 6.79
N ASP A 100 -10.66 10.24 8.12
CA ASP A 100 -10.69 11.48 8.90
C ASP A 100 -9.40 12.26 8.69
N TYR A 101 -8.24 11.58 8.71
CA TYR A 101 -6.96 12.20 8.43
C TYR A 101 -6.88 12.75 7.00
N ALA A 102 -7.38 11.97 6.02
CA ALA A 102 -7.40 12.36 4.62
C ALA A 102 -8.22 13.65 4.39
N ILE A 103 -9.35 13.79 5.08
CA ILE A 103 -10.25 14.93 4.92
C ILE A 103 -9.81 16.12 5.78
N GLN A 104 -9.50 15.90 7.06
CA GLN A 104 -9.30 16.97 8.04
C GLN A 104 -7.88 17.52 8.03
N THR A 105 -6.88 16.67 7.79
CA THR A 105 -5.47 17.07 7.83
C THR A 105 -4.91 17.27 6.44
N MET A 106 -5.12 16.29 5.54
CA MET A 106 -4.54 16.33 4.20
C MET A 106 -5.38 17.13 3.20
N ASN A 107 -6.65 17.40 3.54
CA ASN A 107 -7.63 18.01 2.64
C ASN A 107 -7.66 17.34 1.24
N ASN A 108 -7.45 16.02 1.21
CA ASN A 108 -7.38 15.20 0.01
C ASN A 108 -8.07 13.85 0.26
N PRO A 109 -9.33 13.68 -0.18
CA PRO A 109 -10.06 12.42 -0.03
C PRO A 109 -9.41 11.23 -0.76
N LYS A 110 -8.52 11.47 -1.73
CA LYS A 110 -7.77 10.42 -2.44
C LYS A 110 -6.52 9.97 -1.69
N TYR A 111 -6.18 10.63 -0.58
CA TYR A 111 -4.95 10.40 0.16
C TYR A 111 -4.68 8.92 0.47
N PRO A 112 -5.63 8.09 0.96
CA PRO A 112 -5.34 6.68 1.25
C PRO A 112 -5.01 5.86 -0.01
N LEU A 113 -5.63 6.18 -1.15
CA LEU A 113 -5.32 5.55 -2.44
C LEU A 113 -3.94 5.99 -2.95
N GLU A 114 -3.66 7.30 -2.91
CA GLU A 114 -2.36 7.82 -3.30
C GLU A 114 -1.25 7.25 -2.43
N LEU A 115 -1.46 7.18 -1.11
CA LEU A 115 -0.50 6.59 -0.18
C LEU A 115 -0.16 5.14 -0.55
N LEU A 116 -1.17 4.33 -0.90
CA LEU A 116 -0.93 2.96 -1.39
C LEU A 116 -0.03 2.96 -2.65
N LEU A 117 -0.35 3.82 -3.63
CA LEU A 117 0.42 3.92 -4.87
C LEU A 117 1.85 4.44 -4.64
N ARG A 118 2.03 5.40 -3.72
CA ARG A 118 3.35 5.93 -3.35
C ARG A 118 4.20 4.88 -2.64
N VAL A 119 3.60 4.09 -1.76
CA VAL A 119 4.30 2.97 -1.10
C VAL A 119 4.74 1.91 -2.10
N ILE A 120 3.96 1.64 -3.16
CA ILE A 120 4.41 0.77 -4.26
C ILE A 120 5.68 1.33 -4.91
N THR A 121 5.71 2.63 -5.25
CA THR A 121 6.92 3.29 -5.78
C THR A 121 8.10 3.17 -4.82
N VAL A 122 7.88 3.49 -3.54
CA VAL A 122 8.92 3.43 -2.51
C VAL A 122 9.50 2.02 -2.39
N ASN A 123 8.65 0.99 -2.44
CA ASN A 123 9.11 -0.40 -2.35
C ASN A 123 10.00 -0.77 -3.55
N LEU A 124 9.56 -0.41 -4.77
CA LEU A 124 10.32 -0.68 -5.99
C LEU A 124 11.68 0.04 -5.98
N GLU A 125 11.70 1.33 -5.66
CA GLU A 125 12.95 2.10 -5.57
C GLU A 125 13.86 1.61 -4.44
N SER A 126 13.28 1.19 -3.31
CA SER A 126 14.04 0.61 -2.20
C SER A 126 14.74 -0.67 -2.63
N MET A 127 14.02 -1.56 -3.30
CA MET A 127 14.61 -2.81 -3.78
C MET A 127 15.62 -2.58 -4.89
N ARG A 128 15.38 -1.62 -5.79
CA ARG A 128 16.38 -1.21 -6.79
C ARG A 128 17.69 -0.77 -6.13
N ILE A 129 17.62 0.09 -5.10
CA ILE A 129 18.81 0.53 -4.35
C ILE A 129 19.49 -0.65 -3.64
N VAL A 130 18.73 -1.55 -3.01
CA VAL A 130 19.27 -2.72 -2.32
C VAL A 130 19.97 -3.67 -3.29
N ASP A 131 19.37 -3.91 -4.46
CA ASP A 131 19.94 -4.77 -5.50
C ASP A 131 21.20 -4.16 -6.14
N GLU A 132 21.37 -2.83 -6.05
CA GLU A 132 22.55 -2.09 -6.50
C GLU A 132 23.67 -1.99 -5.44
N LEU A 133 23.45 -2.46 -4.21
CA LEU A 133 24.49 -2.41 -3.17
C LEU A 133 25.69 -3.31 -3.55
N PRO A 134 26.93 -2.88 -3.26
CA PRO A 134 28.09 -3.72 -3.49
C PRO A 134 28.00 -4.99 -2.63
N GLY A 135 28.61 -6.07 -3.13
CA GLY A 135 28.81 -7.27 -2.34
C GLY A 135 29.52 -6.95 -1.02
N LEU A 136 29.15 -7.65 0.04
CA LEU A 136 29.78 -7.48 1.33
C LEU A 136 31.22 -7.99 1.28
N ASP A 137 32.18 -7.08 1.30
CA ASP A 137 33.60 -7.40 1.47
C ASP A 137 33.93 -7.38 2.97
N ILE A 138 34.28 -8.55 3.52
CA ILE A 138 34.67 -8.69 4.91
C ILE A 138 36.18 -8.88 4.90
N ALA A 139 36.92 -7.92 5.50
CA ALA A 139 38.36 -8.03 5.63
C ALA A 139 38.71 -9.30 6.44
N GLU A 140 39.53 -10.17 5.85
CA GLU A 140 40.08 -11.34 6.54
C GLU A 140 40.87 -10.87 7.77
N THR A 141 40.61 -11.51 8.92
CA THR A 141 41.28 -11.22 10.20
C THR A 141 42.42 -12.19 10.44
#